data_AF-A0A836KA43-F1
#
_entry.id   AF-A0A836KA43-F1
#
_cell.length_a   1.000
_cell.length_b   1.000
_cell.length_c   1.000
_cell.angle_alpha   90.00
_cell.angle_beta   90.00
_cell.angle_gamma   90.00
#
_symmetry.space_group_name_H-M   'P 1'
#
loop_
_entity.id
_entity.type
_entity.pdbx_description
1 polymer ?
#
loop_
_entity_poly.entity_id
_entity_poly.type
_entity_poly.pdbx_seq_one_letter_code
_entity_poly.pdbx_strand_id
1 'polypeptide(L)'
;MDAATLLKRIRDVEKANRQCVDEAAQELKAAVLLFNNQVRLLGGSPSWLVAPQTEPDEYYASLETREQSFLALREDEVAAMHPEQVSRHVPRLCNCLRTEECFKAAAKVHDVVKWHGVQLVGSRELRLTWRRIRASLENLMECGAAAEERKIVGSTLQMIDALM
;
A
#
# COMPACT_ATOMS: atom_id res chain seq x y z
N MET A 1 9.49 39.66 18.02
CA MET A 1 9.21 38.86 16.81
C MET A 1 8.72 39.83 15.74
N ASP A 2 9.41 39.94 14.61
CA ASP A 2 9.02 40.87 13.55
C ASP A 2 7.85 40.33 12.70
N ALA A 3 7.15 41.23 12.00
CA ALA A 3 5.97 40.89 11.21
C ALA A 3 6.29 39.94 10.03
N ALA A 4 7.50 40.01 9.47
CA ALA A 4 7.95 39.14 8.40
C ALA A 4 8.11 37.68 8.87
N THR A 5 8.61 37.48 10.09
CA THR A 5 8.75 36.17 10.72
C THR A 5 7.38 35.56 11.05
N LEU A 6 6.41 36.37 11.48
CA LEU A 6 5.04 35.91 11.73
C LEU A 6 4.37 35.43 10.43
N LEU A 7 4.44 36.23 9.35
CA LEU A 7 3.88 35.89 8.05
C LEU A 7 4.50 34.62 7.47
N LYS A 8 5.82 34.45 7.61
CA LYS A 8 6.50 33.22 7.20
C LYS A 8 5.97 31.99 7.94
N ARG A 9 5.84 32.07 9.28
CA ARG A 9 5.29 30.97 10.09
C ARG A 9 3.85 30.64 9.74
N ILE A 10 3.00 31.64 9.48
CA ILE A 10 1.62 31.41 9.03
C ILE A 10 1.61 30.64 7.70
N ARG A 11 2.47 31.04 6.75
CA ARG A 11 2.59 30.38 5.44
C ARG A 11 3.10 28.94 5.55
N ASP A 12 4.03 28.69 6.45
CA ASP A 12 4.56 27.35 6.72
C ASP A 12 3.49 26.43 7.32
N VAL A 13 2.67 26.95 8.25
CA VAL A 13 1.52 26.23 8.83
C VAL A 13 0.43 25.98 7.79
N GLU A 14 0.11 26.96 6.95
CA GLU A 14 -0.87 26.81 5.86
C GLU A 14 -0.43 25.72 4.87
N LYS A 15 0.86 25.70 4.51
CA LYS A 15 1.44 24.67 3.65
C LYS A 15 1.36 23.27 4.29
N ALA A 16 1.73 23.16 5.56
CA ALA A 16 1.64 21.89 6.29
C ALA A 16 0.19 21.40 6.38
N ASN A 17 -0.75 22.28 6.71
CA ASN A 17 -2.18 21.95 6.76
C ASN A 17 -2.69 21.49 5.39
N ARG A 18 -2.29 22.17 4.31
CA ARG A 18 -2.67 21.77 2.96
C ARG A 18 -2.14 20.39 2.58
N GLN A 19 -0.89 20.10 2.92
CA GLN A 19 -0.33 18.75 2.74
C GLN A 19 -1.11 17.70 3.54
N CYS A 20 -1.45 17.97 4.81
CA CYS A 20 -2.27 17.05 5.60
C CYS A 20 -3.67 16.84 5.01
N VAL A 21 -4.29 17.89 4.45
CA VAL A 21 -5.60 17.79 3.78
C VAL A 21 -5.49 16.97 2.49
N ASP A 22 -4.43 17.17 1.70
CA ASP A 22 -4.18 16.40 0.48
C ASP A 22 -3.92 14.92 0.81
N GLU A 23 -3.15 14.64 1.87
CA GLU A 23 -2.91 13.29 2.38
C GLU A 23 -4.21 12.63 2.88
N ALA A 24 -5.03 13.35 3.64
CA ALA A 24 -6.32 12.87 4.12
C ALA A 24 -7.30 12.60 2.96
N ALA A 25 -7.30 13.44 1.91
CA ALA A 25 -8.09 13.23 0.71
C ALA A 25 -7.64 11.98 -0.06
N GLN A 26 -6.33 11.73 -0.16
CA GLN A 26 -5.79 10.51 -0.75
C GLN A 26 -6.14 9.27 0.07
N GLU A 27 -6.07 9.35 1.40
CA GLU A 27 -6.47 8.25 2.29
C GLU A 27 -7.96 7.95 2.20
N LEU A 28 -8.81 8.99 2.15
CA LEU A 28 -10.24 8.83 1.95
C LEU A 28 -10.55 8.19 0.58
N LYS A 29 -9.86 8.63 -0.49
CA LYS A 29 -9.98 8.02 -1.83
C LYS A 29 -9.60 6.54 -1.79
N ALA A 30 -8.52 6.19 -1.10
CA ALA A 30 -8.09 4.80 -0.95
C ALA A 30 -9.09 3.95 -0.14
N ALA A 31 -9.66 4.51 0.94
CA ALA A 31 -10.69 3.85 1.74
C ALA A 31 -11.97 3.59 0.93
N VAL A 32 -12.39 4.57 0.10
CA VAL A 32 -13.53 4.43 -0.80
C VAL A 32 -13.29 3.35 -1.87
N LEU A 33 -12.08 3.28 -2.45
CA LEU A 33 -11.72 2.23 -3.40
C LEU A 33 -11.77 0.85 -2.77
N LEU A 34 -11.22 0.71 -1.55
CA LEU A 34 -11.30 -0.52 -0.78
C LEU A 34 -12.75 -0.92 -0.54
N PHE A 35 -13.59 0.02 -0.12
CA PHE A 35 -15.00 -0.23 0.11
C PHE A 35 -15.74 -0.64 -1.17
N ASN A 36 -15.50 0.02 -2.30
CA ASN A 36 -16.09 -0.37 -3.58
C ASN A 36 -15.67 -1.80 -3.99
N ASN A 37 -14.42 -2.18 -3.74
CA ASN A 37 -13.97 -3.55 -3.95
C ASN A 37 -14.69 -4.54 -3.03
N GLN A 38 -14.94 -4.19 -1.77
CA GLN A 38 -15.74 -5.00 -0.85
C GLN A 38 -17.17 -5.20 -1.35
N VAL A 39 -17.82 -4.12 -1.80
CA VAL A 39 -19.16 -4.17 -2.38
C VAL A 39 -19.19 -5.09 -3.60
N ARG A 40 -18.17 -5.01 -4.47
CA ARG A 40 -18.05 -5.90 -5.65
C ARG A 40 -17.91 -7.37 -5.26
N LEU A 41 -17.08 -7.69 -4.27
CA LEU A 41 -16.87 -9.08 -3.80
C LEU A 41 -18.15 -9.69 -3.22
N LEU A 42 -19.07 -8.87 -2.72
CA LEU A 42 -20.39 -9.29 -2.23
C LEU A 42 -21.46 -9.33 -3.34
N GLY A 43 -21.08 -9.22 -4.62
CA GLY A 43 -21.99 -9.23 -5.78
C GLY A 43 -22.64 -7.88 -6.08
N GLY A 44 -22.19 -6.81 -5.43
CA GLY A 44 -22.63 -5.44 -5.69
C GLY A 44 -21.92 -4.78 -6.86
N SER A 45 -22.37 -3.57 -7.23
CA SER A 45 -21.81 -2.82 -8.36
C SER A 45 -20.45 -2.16 -7.99
N PRO A 46 -19.44 -2.18 -8.88
CA PRO A 46 -18.10 -1.66 -8.62
C PRO A 46 -17.99 -0.12 -8.48
N SER A 47 -19.06 0.62 -8.80
CA SER A 47 -19.08 2.09 -8.78
C SER A 47 -20.14 2.63 -7.81
N TRP A 48 -20.14 2.15 -6.56
CA TRP A 48 -21.22 2.44 -5.62
C TRP A 48 -21.12 3.83 -4.96
N LEU A 49 -19.91 4.32 -4.65
CA LEU A 49 -19.71 5.64 -4.02
C LEU A 49 -19.00 6.68 -4.90
N VAL A 50 -18.09 6.27 -5.79
CA VAL A 50 -17.38 7.14 -6.73
C VAL A 50 -17.13 6.34 -8.01
N ALA A 51 -17.44 6.92 -9.17
CA ALA A 51 -17.10 6.31 -10.45
C ALA A 51 -15.57 6.17 -10.57
N PRO A 52 -15.03 5.04 -11.07
CA PRO A 52 -13.60 4.94 -11.34
C PRO A 52 -13.21 6.11 -12.26
N GLN A 53 -12.33 7.00 -11.77
CA GLN A 53 -11.88 8.13 -12.58
C GLN A 53 -11.06 7.60 -13.75
N THR A 54 -11.53 7.88 -14.96
CA THR A 54 -10.73 7.90 -16.19
C THR A 54 -9.75 9.06 -16.09
N GLU A 55 -8.60 8.86 -15.44
CA GLU A 55 -7.42 9.73 -15.63
C GLU A 55 -6.52 9.15 -16.73
N PRO A 56 -5.78 9.99 -17.49
CA PRO A 56 -5.20 9.60 -18.76
C PRO A 56 -4.10 8.54 -18.63
N ASP A 57 -4.23 7.48 -19.43
CA ASP A 57 -3.47 6.22 -19.45
C ASP A 57 -1.93 6.32 -19.57
N GLU A 58 -1.35 7.48 -19.87
CA GLU A 58 0.09 7.56 -20.20
C GLU A 58 1.03 7.43 -18.99
N TYR A 59 0.56 7.75 -17.77
CA TYR A 59 1.36 7.54 -16.56
C TYR A 59 1.30 6.08 -16.08
N TYR A 60 0.16 5.40 -16.27
CA TYR A 60 -0.06 4.02 -15.85
C TYR A 60 0.60 3.00 -16.80
N ALA A 61 0.65 3.26 -18.11
CA ALA A 61 1.24 2.32 -19.08
C ALA A 61 2.76 2.06 -18.87
N SER A 62 3.51 3.04 -18.35
CA SER A 62 4.93 2.86 -18.00
C SER A 62 5.17 2.19 -16.64
N LEU A 63 4.15 2.23 -15.77
CA LEU A 63 4.14 1.62 -14.44
C LEU A 63 3.76 0.13 -14.53
N GLU A 64 2.78 -0.23 -15.36
CA GLU A 64 2.33 -1.62 -15.58
C GLU A 64 3.48 -2.57 -15.96
N THR A 65 4.42 -2.11 -16.81
CA THR A 65 5.56 -2.91 -17.27
C THR A 65 6.61 -3.20 -16.19
N ARG A 66 6.72 -2.36 -15.15
CA ARG A 66 7.62 -2.58 -13.99
C ARG A 66 6.90 -3.17 -12.77
N GLU A 67 5.59 -3.05 -12.70
CA GLU A 67 4.74 -3.56 -11.62
C GLU A 67 4.49 -5.06 -11.79
N GLN A 68 4.13 -5.48 -13.01
CA GLN A 68 4.03 -6.89 -13.36
C GLN A 68 5.37 -7.61 -13.19
N SER A 69 6.50 -6.92 -13.44
CA SER A 69 7.82 -7.55 -13.31
C SER A 69 8.16 -7.93 -11.86
N PHE A 70 7.77 -7.13 -10.85
CA PHE A 70 8.08 -7.45 -9.45
C PHE A 70 7.12 -8.47 -8.84
N LEU A 71 5.82 -8.36 -9.15
CA LEU A 71 4.83 -9.36 -8.72
C LEU A 71 5.08 -10.73 -9.35
N ALA A 72 5.65 -10.77 -10.56
CA ALA A 72 6.02 -12.00 -11.26
C ALA A 72 7.35 -12.61 -10.79
N LEU A 73 8.15 -11.91 -9.97
CA LEU A 73 9.40 -12.49 -9.44
C LEU A 73 9.10 -13.72 -8.60
N ARG A 74 9.97 -14.71 -8.71
CA ARG A 74 9.98 -15.88 -7.83
C ARG A 74 10.56 -15.52 -6.47
N GLU A 75 10.28 -16.34 -5.47
CA GLU A 75 10.74 -16.09 -4.10
C GLU A 75 12.28 -16.00 -4.01
N ASP A 76 13.00 -16.88 -4.72
CA ASP A 76 14.48 -16.90 -4.79
C ASP A 76 15.05 -15.61 -5.39
N GLU A 77 14.33 -15.01 -6.34
CA GLU A 77 14.72 -13.75 -6.97
C GLU A 77 14.53 -12.58 -6.00
N VAL A 78 13.44 -12.57 -5.22
CA VAL A 78 13.24 -11.58 -4.15
C VAL A 78 14.31 -11.73 -3.07
N ALA A 79 14.67 -12.95 -2.68
CA ALA A 79 15.72 -13.21 -1.70
C ALA A 79 17.10 -12.69 -2.15
N ALA A 80 17.40 -12.78 -3.44
CA ALA A 80 18.67 -12.33 -4.01
C ALA A 80 18.78 -10.81 -4.20
N MET A 81 17.68 -10.05 -4.11
CA MET A 81 17.69 -8.60 -4.29
C MET A 81 18.27 -7.86 -3.09
N HIS A 82 18.89 -6.71 -3.34
CA HIS A 82 19.36 -5.85 -2.25
C HIS A 82 18.15 -5.21 -1.52
N PRO A 83 18.15 -5.06 -0.18
CA PRO A 83 17.04 -4.46 0.56
C PRO A 83 16.64 -3.07 0.05
N GLU A 84 17.59 -2.27 -0.43
CA GLU A 84 17.32 -0.95 -1.04
C GLU A 84 16.60 -1.02 -2.39
N GLN A 85 16.77 -2.12 -3.13
CA GLN A 85 16.00 -2.35 -4.36
C GLN A 85 14.57 -2.73 -3.97
N VAL A 86 14.43 -3.66 -3.02
CA VAL A 86 13.14 -4.13 -2.51
C VAL A 86 12.33 -3.00 -1.88
N SER A 87 12.96 -2.11 -1.12
CA SER A 87 12.30 -0.98 -0.44
C SER A 87 11.57 -0.06 -1.41
N ARG A 88 12.07 0.10 -2.65
CA ARG A 88 11.44 0.91 -3.70
C ARG A 88 10.14 0.29 -4.21
N HIS A 89 9.94 -1.02 -4.02
CA HIS A 89 8.74 -1.74 -4.42
C HIS A 89 7.69 -1.84 -3.29
N VAL A 90 8.07 -1.68 -2.02
CA VAL A 90 7.15 -1.80 -0.87
C VAL A 90 5.94 -0.84 -0.94
N PRO A 91 6.09 0.47 -1.26
CA PRO A 91 4.93 1.35 -1.44
C PRO A 91 3.98 0.89 -2.55
N ARG A 92 4.51 0.23 -3.58
CA ARG A 92 3.71 -0.27 -4.70
C ARG A 92 2.94 -1.52 -4.32
N LEU A 93 3.57 -2.45 -3.61
CA LEU A 93 2.87 -3.61 -3.03
C LEU A 93 1.69 -3.17 -2.16
N CYS A 94 1.86 -2.09 -1.38
CA CYS A 94 0.78 -1.50 -0.60
C CYS A 94 -0.41 -1.06 -1.46
N ASN A 95 -0.17 -0.55 -2.67
CA ASN A 95 -1.23 -0.17 -3.60
C ASN A 95 -1.91 -1.40 -4.22
N CYS A 96 -1.12 -2.39 -4.64
CA CYS A 96 -1.64 -3.64 -5.24
C CYS A 96 -2.56 -4.42 -4.28
N LEU A 97 -2.33 -4.34 -2.96
CA LEU A 97 -3.23 -4.91 -1.94
C LEU A 97 -4.68 -4.36 -2.00
N ARG A 98 -4.90 -3.25 -2.71
CA ARG A 98 -6.20 -2.58 -2.88
C ARG A 98 -6.79 -2.78 -4.27
N THR A 99 -6.24 -3.71 -5.06
CA THR A 99 -6.65 -4.00 -6.44
C THR A 99 -7.11 -5.45 -6.57
N GLU A 100 -7.40 -5.91 -7.78
CA GLU A 100 -7.72 -7.31 -8.05
C GLU A 100 -6.54 -8.26 -7.81
N GLU A 101 -5.31 -7.73 -7.77
CA GLU A 101 -4.10 -8.50 -7.53
C GLU A 101 -3.74 -8.64 -6.04
N CYS A 102 -4.69 -8.35 -5.15
CA CYS A 102 -4.44 -8.25 -3.70
C CYS A 102 -3.80 -9.52 -3.11
N PHE A 103 -4.20 -10.72 -3.53
CA PHE A 103 -3.59 -11.97 -3.02
C PHE A 103 -2.19 -12.23 -3.57
N LYS A 104 -1.93 -11.88 -4.84
CA LYS A 104 -0.56 -11.94 -5.39
C LYS A 104 0.35 -10.94 -4.68
N ALA A 105 -0.17 -9.74 -4.42
CA ALA A 105 0.54 -8.73 -3.65
C ALA A 105 0.79 -9.19 -2.21
N ALA A 106 -0.18 -9.83 -1.55
CA ALA A 106 0.00 -10.39 -0.20
C ALA A 106 1.06 -11.49 -0.17
N ALA A 107 1.06 -12.41 -1.13
CA ALA A 107 2.12 -13.41 -1.27
C ALA A 107 3.50 -12.76 -1.51
N LYS A 108 3.56 -11.70 -2.32
CA LYS A 108 4.82 -10.99 -2.55
C LYS A 108 5.28 -10.22 -1.30
N VAL A 109 4.36 -9.64 -0.54
CA VAL A 109 4.66 -9.01 0.76
C VAL A 109 5.20 -10.05 1.74
N HIS A 110 4.63 -11.26 1.77
CA HIS A 110 5.15 -12.36 2.56
C HIS A 110 6.63 -12.64 2.24
N ASP A 111 6.97 -12.77 0.96
CA ASP A 111 8.37 -12.99 0.52
C ASP A 111 9.29 -11.84 0.98
N VAL A 112 8.83 -10.59 0.83
CA VAL A 112 9.60 -9.41 1.25
C VAL A 112 9.86 -9.42 2.77
N VAL A 113 8.84 -9.70 3.59
CA VAL A 113 9.00 -9.73 5.04
C VAL A 113 9.86 -10.90 5.47
N LYS A 114 9.75 -12.05 4.80
CA LYS A 114 10.58 -13.25 5.06
C LYS A 114 12.06 -12.99 4.87
N TRP A 115 12.44 -12.34 3.78
CA TRP A 115 13.85 -12.18 3.42
C TRP A 115 14.46 -10.85 3.85
N HIS A 116 13.65 -9.79 3.91
CA HIS A 116 14.12 -8.41 4.13
C HIS A 116 13.42 -7.72 5.31
N GLY A 117 12.59 -8.43 6.06
CA GLY A 117 11.74 -7.84 7.10
C GLY A 117 12.54 -7.13 8.20
N VAL A 118 13.67 -7.71 8.62
CA VAL A 118 14.53 -7.14 9.66
C VAL A 118 15.09 -5.78 9.25
N GLN A 119 15.46 -5.58 7.98
CA GLN A 119 15.97 -4.29 7.51
C GLN A 119 14.85 -3.30 7.15
N LEU A 120 13.71 -3.78 6.64
CA LEU A 120 12.71 -2.93 6.00
C LEU A 120 11.53 -2.55 6.88
N VAL A 121 11.05 -3.45 7.75
CA VAL A 121 9.82 -3.21 8.54
C VAL A 121 10.05 -2.12 9.60
N GLY A 122 11.22 -2.13 10.25
CA GLY A 122 11.62 -1.11 11.22
C GLY A 122 12.06 0.23 10.59
N SER A 123 12.19 0.31 9.26
CA SER A 123 12.66 1.53 8.59
C SER A 123 11.70 2.70 8.83
N ARG A 124 12.26 3.84 9.26
CA ARG A 124 11.49 5.06 9.52
C ARG A 124 10.80 5.58 8.26
N GLU A 125 11.41 5.40 7.09
CA GLU A 125 10.89 5.86 5.79
C GLU A 125 9.67 5.05 5.34
N LEU A 126 9.59 3.77 5.71
CA LEU A 126 8.50 2.88 5.29
C LEU A 126 7.47 2.62 6.38
N ARG A 127 7.64 3.18 7.58
CA ARG A 127 6.76 2.91 8.73
C ARG A 127 5.27 3.11 8.45
N LEU A 128 4.90 4.21 7.76
CA LEU A 128 3.51 4.46 7.39
C LEU A 128 3.00 3.46 6.35
N THR A 129 3.84 3.11 5.38
CA THR A 129 3.54 2.10 4.36
C THR A 129 3.30 0.73 4.99
N TRP A 130 4.14 0.32 5.94
CA TRP A 130 3.96 -0.96 6.65
C TRP A 130 2.70 -1.01 7.49
N ARG A 131 2.32 0.09 8.17
CA ARG A 131 1.02 0.19 8.85
C ARG A 131 -0.14 0.04 7.88
N ARG A 132 -0.06 0.65 6.69
CA ARG A 132 -1.09 0.54 5.65
C ARG A 132 -1.14 -0.86 5.04
N ILE A 133 0.00 -1.52 4.84
CA ILE A 133 0.08 -2.92 4.41
C ILE A 133 -0.60 -3.81 5.45
N ARG A 134 -0.26 -3.66 6.73
CA ARG A 134 -0.86 -4.41 7.84
C ARG A 134 -2.38 -4.27 7.85
N ALA A 135 -2.91 -3.04 7.82
CA ALA A 135 -4.35 -2.81 7.78
C ALA A 135 -5.03 -3.43 6.53
N SER A 136 -4.35 -3.42 5.38
CA SER A 136 -4.88 -4.03 4.15
C SER A 136 -4.90 -5.56 4.25
N LEU A 137 -3.89 -6.16 4.88
CA LEU A 137 -3.84 -7.60 5.15
C LEU A 137 -4.89 -8.03 6.19
N GLU A 138 -5.12 -7.25 7.24
CA GLU A 138 -6.21 -7.47 8.21
C GLU A 138 -7.56 -7.49 7.50
N ASN A 139 -7.84 -6.52 6.62
CA ASN A 139 -9.06 -6.52 5.82
C ASN A 139 -9.19 -7.77 4.93
N LEU A 140 -8.09 -8.23 4.30
CA LEU A 140 -8.13 -9.44 3.47
C LEU A 140 -8.45 -10.71 4.27
N MET A 141 -8.06 -10.80 5.54
CA MET A 141 -8.42 -11.94 6.41
C MET A 141 -9.93 -12.05 6.63
N GLU A 142 -10.60 -10.90 6.73
CA GLU A 142 -12.05 -10.82 6.92
C GLU A 142 -12.83 -11.12 5.62
N CYS A 143 -12.17 -10.97 4.47
CA CYS A 143 -12.78 -11.12 3.14
C CYS A 143 -12.67 -12.54 2.61
N GLY A 144 -13.53 -13.48 3.05
CA GLY A 144 -13.95 -14.65 2.26
C GLY A 144 -12.90 -15.56 1.58
N ALA A 145 -11.60 -15.36 1.84
CA ALA A 145 -10.50 -15.87 1.03
C ALA A 145 -10.34 -17.38 1.17
N ALA A 146 -9.71 -18.01 0.18
CA ALA A 146 -9.41 -19.43 0.24
C ALA A 146 -8.49 -19.74 1.44
N ALA A 147 -8.55 -20.96 1.97
CA ALA A 147 -7.82 -21.35 3.18
C ALA A 147 -6.31 -21.09 3.07
N GLU A 148 -5.71 -21.34 1.89
CA GLU A 148 -4.28 -21.11 1.66
C GLU A 148 -3.92 -19.61 1.60
N GLU A 149 -4.79 -18.78 1.03
CA GLU A 149 -4.60 -17.33 1.00
C GLU A 149 -4.65 -16.75 2.41
N ARG A 150 -5.61 -17.20 3.23
CA ARG A 150 -5.70 -16.82 4.65
C ARG A 150 -4.47 -17.24 5.44
N LYS A 151 -3.90 -18.40 5.14
CA LYS A 151 -2.68 -18.88 5.80
C LYS A 151 -1.49 -17.98 5.48
N ILE A 152 -1.31 -17.61 4.21
CA ILE A 152 -0.24 -16.69 3.80
C ILE A 152 -0.43 -15.31 4.44
N VAL A 153 -1.63 -14.75 4.34
CA VAL A 153 -1.94 -13.42 4.91
C VAL A 153 -1.77 -13.42 6.43
N GLY A 154 -2.27 -14.45 7.13
CA GLY A 154 -2.11 -14.61 8.57
C GLY A 154 -0.66 -14.78 9.01
N SER A 155 0.12 -15.60 8.31
CA SER A 155 1.57 -15.74 8.55
C SER A 155 2.30 -14.42 8.34
N THR A 156 1.94 -13.68 7.29
CA THR A 156 2.54 -12.38 6.97
C THR A 156 2.27 -11.35 8.08
N LEU A 157 1.03 -11.29 8.57
CA LEU A 157 0.65 -10.41 9.69
C LEU A 157 1.47 -10.72 10.95
N GLN A 158 1.61 -12.00 11.31
CA GLN A 158 2.43 -12.41 12.46
C GLN A 158 3.89 -11.98 12.31
N MET A 159 4.45 -12.10 11.10
CA MET A 159 5.82 -11.70 10.83
C MET A 159 6.00 -10.18 10.89
N ILE A 160 5.06 -9.40 10.36
CA ILE A 160 5.09 -7.94 10.46
C ILE A 160 4.97 -7.50 11.93
N ASP A 161 4.04 -8.08 12.69
CA ASP A 161 3.81 -7.74 14.09
C ASP A 161 5.01 -8.08 14.98
N ALA A 162 5.78 -9.12 14.63
CA ALA A 162 7.02 -9.46 15.34
C ALA A 162 8.17 -8.47 15.06
N LEU A 163 8.08 -7.65 14.01
CA LEU A 163 9.16 -6.79 13.50
C LEU A 163 8.88 -5.28 13.64
N MET A 164 7.64 -4.88 13.92
CA MET A 164 7.25 -3.47 14.15
C MET A 164 7.43 -3.03 15.60
#